data_AF-A0A6B2L0K2-F1
#
_entry.id   AF-A0A6B2L0K2-F1
#
_cell.length_a   1.000
_cell.length_b   1.000
_cell.length_c   1.000
_cell.angle_alpha   90.00
_cell.angle_beta   90.00
_cell.angle_gamma   90.00
#
_symmetry.space_group_name_H-M   'P 1'
#
loop_
_entity.id
_entity.type
_entity.pdbx_description
1 polymer ?
#
loop_
_entity_poly.entity_id
_entity_poly.type
_entity_poly.pdbx_seq_one_letter_code
_entity_poly.pdbx_strand_id
1 'polypeptide(L)'
;MNPNELAAFEGLVNKAYTATNEEERKLAGAQLSKFTNFEFWKQILLVLRASKNPYTLHFCAQNLKFIFTEYFASFSAVDRLEFKNALLAVLHELADVLCTEKWSNIVRPVLIECLCRFDKLCRVDNPTSNHFDIADVSPFFQKGVPHLILGIGIFEQLISEMSTILPKIPLPVQRKITIAFRDKFLFEIVRIGFEKLEDVVRFMKTMEKHKDIVPYQILLKEVLELLSNAFTFDFIGINTDPNSDDIGVIHVPEPWAPIMEDPNPLSLIFNLYEHTSLPYSVKCLEILEKMVAVRDSIFSNDDQKSTFLSNFIFGLGKIISNVKEFNSPHIVHQIARILARLKANYQIRQIVDTRHYSAFIRHTAEFSIQLFSTPLSMHTLFYLLSFWNRMVSAAYHIRLSPEDCSTHLNEIVPKLLVSLVKGIGDLCASSTSDNPLDNEHLASVLGEIPSIARYAHQEVTASILGELIAIMKEWGGGGRGIEIESKLSWMIWMGIGVMGGKNGTGVRGSLGISEFCLEGEEKEEEGEAELLLEGQLVGCLFEAMGLHDAYINKFGLNNVTPRLELAFIGFLQRFCKLYLL
;
A
#
# COMPACT_ATOMS: atom_id res chain seq x y z
N MET A 1 34.25 6.40 34.55
CA MET A 1 33.53 6.00 35.77
C MET A 1 34.27 4.82 36.37
N ASN A 2 34.55 4.88 37.66
CA ASN A 2 35.10 3.72 38.36
C ASN A 2 34.03 2.61 38.44
N PRO A 3 34.40 1.32 38.52
CA PRO A 3 33.43 0.20 38.55
C PRO A 3 32.35 0.34 39.64
N ASN A 4 32.73 0.90 40.80
CA ASN A 4 31.80 1.13 41.91
C ASN A 4 30.77 2.24 41.62
N GLU A 5 31.16 3.27 40.87
CA GLU A 5 30.25 4.36 40.46
C GLU A 5 29.26 3.86 39.40
N LEU A 6 29.72 3.00 38.49
CA LEU A 6 28.87 2.37 37.49
C LEU A 6 27.83 1.46 38.16
N ALA A 7 28.25 0.61 39.10
CA ALA A 7 27.33 -0.27 39.83
C ALA A 7 26.29 0.52 40.64
N ALA A 8 26.68 1.63 41.27
CA ALA A 8 25.76 2.52 41.97
C ALA A 8 24.74 3.16 41.00
N PHE A 9 25.20 3.59 39.82
CA PHE A 9 24.33 4.15 38.78
C PHE A 9 23.36 3.11 38.22
N GLU A 10 23.82 1.90 37.90
CA GLU A 10 22.97 0.79 37.47
C GLU A 10 21.92 0.43 38.52
N GLY A 11 22.32 0.40 39.80
CA GLY A 11 21.41 0.18 40.92
C GLY A 11 20.34 1.27 41.03
N LEU A 12 20.71 2.52 40.78
CA LEU A 12 19.79 3.66 40.79
C LEU A 12 18.78 3.59 39.63
N VAL A 13 19.26 3.28 38.41
CA VAL A 13 18.39 3.10 37.24
C VAL A 13 17.44 1.94 37.46
N ASN A 14 17.92 0.79 37.92
CA ASN A 14 17.05 -0.35 38.24
C ASN A 14 15.93 0.03 39.21
N LYS A 15 16.25 0.73 40.31
CA LYS A 15 15.24 1.21 41.25
C LYS A 15 14.18 2.11 40.59
N ALA A 16 14.58 2.98 39.66
CA ALA A 16 13.64 3.85 38.97
C ALA A 16 12.64 3.08 38.07
N TYR A 17 13.07 1.98 37.45
CA TYR A 17 12.23 1.18 36.54
C TYR A 17 11.49 0.02 37.20
N THR A 18 12.05 -0.60 38.25
CA THR A 18 11.55 -1.87 38.79
C THR A 18 11.04 -1.79 40.24
N ALA A 19 11.27 -0.71 40.98
CA ALA A 19 10.80 -0.64 42.37
C ALA A 19 9.26 -0.60 42.44
N THR A 20 8.70 -1.37 43.38
CA THR A 20 7.25 -1.44 43.59
C THR A 20 6.71 -0.25 44.37
N ASN A 21 7.56 0.40 45.18
CA ASN A 21 7.21 1.60 45.95
C ASN A 21 7.33 2.86 45.07
N GLU A 22 6.24 3.63 44.97
CA GLU A 22 6.17 4.85 44.15
C GLU A 22 7.09 5.97 44.65
N GLU A 23 7.26 6.12 45.97
CA GLU A 23 8.14 7.14 46.55
C GLU A 23 9.61 6.86 46.23
N GLU A 24 10.03 5.59 46.30
CA GLU A 24 11.39 5.18 45.95
C GLU A 24 11.67 5.39 44.46
N ARG A 25 10.69 5.10 43.58
CA ARG A 25 10.80 5.39 42.15
C ARG A 25 10.94 6.88 41.88
N LYS A 26 10.14 7.72 42.53
CA LYS A 26 10.20 9.19 42.38
C LYS A 26 11.55 9.73 42.87
N LEU A 27 12.05 9.23 44.00
CA LEU A 27 13.34 9.65 44.54
C LEU A 27 14.50 9.21 43.63
N ALA A 28 14.48 7.99 43.11
CA ALA A 28 15.45 7.52 42.14
C ALA A 28 15.42 8.35 40.85
N GLY A 29 14.22 8.64 40.33
CA GLY A 29 14.01 9.51 39.16
C GLY A 29 14.54 10.93 39.37
N ALA A 30 14.31 11.53 40.55
CA ALA A 30 14.83 12.85 40.90
C ALA A 30 16.36 12.91 41.03
N GLN A 31 17.00 11.79 41.40
CA GLN A 31 18.46 11.69 41.39
C GLN A 31 18.99 11.53 39.96
N LEU A 32 18.28 10.78 39.13
CA LEU A 32 18.62 10.54 37.73
C LEU A 32 18.44 11.77 36.84
N SER A 33 17.53 12.70 37.18
CA SER A 33 17.31 13.95 36.43
C SER A 33 18.55 14.84 36.36
N LYS A 34 19.52 14.68 37.26
CA LYS A 34 20.80 15.41 37.18
C LYS A 34 21.60 15.06 35.93
N PHE A 35 21.43 13.84 35.42
CA PHE A 35 22.13 13.32 34.23
C PHE A 35 21.46 13.72 32.91
N THR A 36 20.41 14.55 32.93
CA THR A 36 19.77 15.07 31.71
C THR A 36 20.36 16.41 31.25
N ASN A 37 21.32 16.96 32.00
CA ASN A 37 22.05 18.17 31.60
C ASN A 37 23.05 17.87 30.49
N PHE A 38 23.29 18.88 29.62
CA PHE A 38 24.15 18.70 28.45
C PHE A 38 25.56 18.22 28.81
N GLU A 39 26.16 18.65 29.92
CA GLU A 39 27.53 18.30 30.35
C GLU A 39 27.77 16.78 30.50
N PHE A 40 26.73 15.98 30.70
CA PHE A 40 26.84 14.54 30.97
C PHE A 40 26.91 13.67 29.71
N TRP A 41 26.78 14.22 28.51
CA TRP A 41 26.71 13.42 27.27
C TRP A 41 27.94 12.50 27.09
N LYS A 42 29.15 12.97 27.43
CA LYS A 42 30.38 12.16 27.37
C LYS A 42 30.37 11.02 28.39
N GLN A 43 29.87 11.29 29.60
CA GLN A 43 29.76 10.27 30.64
C GLN A 43 28.72 9.21 30.28
N ILE A 44 27.59 9.61 29.68
CA ILE A 44 26.55 8.69 29.20
C ILE A 44 27.12 7.76 28.13
N LEU A 45 27.91 8.26 27.18
CA LEU A 45 28.58 7.43 26.17
C LEU A 45 29.53 6.40 26.79
N LEU A 46 30.28 6.78 27.83
CA LEU A 46 31.15 5.84 28.56
C LEU A 46 30.33 4.75 29.27
N VAL A 47 29.19 5.11 29.86
CA VAL A 47 28.28 4.14 30.50
C VAL A 47 27.68 3.20 29.46
N LEU A 48 27.28 3.70 28.28
CA LEU A 48 26.77 2.86 27.19
C LEU A 48 27.78 1.79 26.76
N ARG A 49 29.08 2.09 26.73
CA ARG A 49 30.12 1.12 26.38
C ARG A 49 30.41 0.11 27.48
N ALA A 50 30.23 0.50 28.74
CA ALA A 50 30.64 -0.32 29.89
C ALA A 50 29.51 -1.18 30.47
N SER A 51 28.27 -0.67 30.45
CA SER A 51 27.12 -1.33 31.08
C SER A 51 26.61 -2.49 30.23
N LYS A 52 26.18 -3.56 30.91
CA LYS A 52 25.43 -4.67 30.31
C LYS A 52 23.97 -4.72 30.77
N ASN A 53 23.56 -3.74 31.56
CA ASN A 53 22.22 -3.68 32.13
C ASN A 53 21.24 -3.06 31.10
N PRO A 54 20.19 -3.78 30.66
CA PRO A 54 19.25 -3.27 29.67
C PRO A 54 18.53 -1.99 30.07
N TYR A 55 18.16 -1.84 31.35
CA TYR A 55 17.50 -0.63 31.86
C TYR A 55 18.44 0.57 31.83
N THR A 56 19.70 0.37 32.22
CA THR A 56 20.75 1.39 32.14
C THR A 56 21.00 1.82 30.71
N LEU A 57 21.15 0.87 29.78
CA LEU A 57 21.37 1.16 28.37
C LEU A 57 20.17 1.91 27.76
N HIS A 58 18.94 1.52 28.09
CA HIS A 58 17.74 2.21 27.65
C HIS A 58 17.66 3.65 28.21
N PHE A 59 17.89 3.82 29.50
CA PHE A 59 17.91 5.14 30.15
C PHE A 59 18.97 6.06 29.52
N CYS A 60 20.18 5.54 29.33
CA CYS A 60 21.26 6.27 28.69
C CYS A 60 20.92 6.66 27.25
N ALA A 61 20.35 5.75 26.45
CA ALA A 61 19.95 6.03 25.08
C ALA A 61 18.87 7.12 25.00
N GLN A 62 17.83 7.04 25.85
CA GLN A 62 16.76 8.04 25.91
C GLN A 62 17.28 9.41 26.36
N ASN A 63 18.12 9.44 27.38
CA ASN A 63 18.70 10.68 27.86
C ASN A 63 19.65 11.31 26.84
N LEU A 64 20.43 10.50 26.13
CA LEU A 64 21.28 11.00 25.06
C LEU A 64 20.42 11.69 24.01
N LYS A 65 19.38 11.02 23.50
CA LYS A 65 18.43 11.60 22.55
C LYS A 65 17.79 12.89 23.06
N PHE A 66 17.35 12.91 24.31
CA PHE A 66 16.78 14.09 24.95
C PHE A 66 17.78 15.25 25.00
N ILE A 67 19.00 15.01 25.49
CA ILE A 67 20.06 16.02 25.61
C ILE A 67 20.33 16.68 24.26
N PHE A 68 20.51 15.88 23.22
CA PHE A 68 20.81 16.41 21.89
C PHE A 68 19.65 17.13 21.24
N THR A 69 18.41 16.71 21.51
CA THR A 69 17.23 17.36 20.94
C THR A 69 16.94 18.69 21.64
N GLU A 70 17.08 18.74 22.97
CA GLU A 70 16.71 19.91 23.76
C GLU A 70 17.84 20.94 23.88
N TYR A 71 19.09 20.50 23.99
CA TYR A 71 20.25 21.37 24.21
C TYR A 71 21.17 21.47 22.98
N PHE A 72 20.68 21.19 21.77
CA PHE A 72 21.48 21.20 20.54
C PHE A 72 22.32 22.48 20.37
N ALA A 73 21.73 23.64 20.66
CA ALA A 73 22.39 24.94 20.53
C ALA A 73 23.61 25.12 21.46
N SER A 74 23.71 24.33 22.53
CA SER A 74 24.83 24.36 23.47
C SER A 74 26.06 23.60 22.96
N PHE A 75 25.94 22.80 21.90
CA PHE A 75 27.04 22.00 21.36
C PHE A 75 27.87 22.81 20.35
N SER A 76 29.17 22.92 20.61
CA SER A 76 30.11 23.53 19.67
C SER A 76 30.32 22.65 18.43
N ALA A 77 30.88 23.21 17.35
CA ALA A 77 31.20 22.43 16.15
C ALA A 77 32.13 21.24 16.44
N VAL A 78 33.04 21.38 17.42
CA VAL A 78 33.94 20.30 17.85
C VAL A 78 33.18 19.23 18.61
N ASP A 79 32.32 19.61 19.56
CA ASP A 79 31.49 18.67 20.31
C ASP A 79 30.56 17.88 19.39
N ARG A 80 30.02 18.54 18.36
CA ARG A 80 29.16 17.91 17.36
C ARG A 80 29.88 16.81 16.58
N LEU A 81 31.13 17.07 16.15
CA LEU A 81 31.93 16.08 15.44
C LEU A 81 32.37 14.92 16.35
N GLU A 82 32.82 15.25 17.58
CA GLU A 82 33.22 14.26 18.58
C GLU A 82 32.03 13.35 18.92
N PHE A 83 30.84 13.92 19.10
CA PHE A 83 29.62 13.18 19.41
C PHE A 83 29.27 12.18 18.30
N LYS A 84 29.19 12.64 17.04
CA LYS A 84 28.89 11.76 15.91
C LYS A 84 29.83 10.56 15.88
N ASN A 85 31.14 10.83 15.92
CA ASN A 85 32.15 9.78 15.84
C ASN A 85 32.07 8.83 17.05
N ALA A 86 31.83 9.36 18.25
CA ALA A 86 31.71 8.56 19.45
C ALA A 86 30.47 7.67 19.45
N LEU A 87 29.31 8.17 18.98
CA LEU A 87 28.07 7.40 18.90
C LEU A 87 28.14 6.34 17.80
N LEU A 88 28.70 6.65 16.63
CA LEU A 88 28.99 5.65 15.60
C LEU A 88 29.91 4.54 16.13
N ALA A 89 30.95 4.90 16.87
CA ALA A 89 31.83 3.92 17.52
C ALA A 89 31.08 3.07 18.57
N VAL A 90 30.20 3.66 19.38
CA VAL A 90 29.35 2.91 20.33
C VAL A 90 28.47 1.90 19.59
N LEU A 91 27.77 2.33 18.53
CA LEU A 91 26.94 1.44 17.72
C LEU A 91 27.76 0.29 17.12
N HIS A 92 28.94 0.61 16.60
CA HIS A 92 29.83 -0.37 15.99
C HIS A 92 30.44 -1.35 17.02
N GLU A 93 30.79 -0.89 18.22
CA GLU A 93 31.30 -1.73 19.31
C GLU A 93 30.21 -2.64 19.89
N LEU A 94 28.98 -2.15 20.00
CA LEU A 94 27.85 -2.86 20.60
C LEU A 94 27.02 -3.67 19.59
N ALA A 95 27.42 -3.75 18.32
CA ALA A 95 26.63 -4.35 17.25
C ALA A 95 26.14 -5.77 17.58
N ASP A 96 27.03 -6.63 18.07
CA ASP A 96 26.68 -8.01 18.41
C ASP A 96 25.59 -8.07 19.49
N VAL A 97 25.71 -7.24 20.53
CA VAL A 97 24.76 -7.18 21.64
C VAL A 97 23.43 -6.57 21.18
N LEU A 98 23.48 -5.51 20.37
CA LEU A 98 22.31 -4.78 19.85
C LEU A 98 21.51 -5.54 18.79
N CYS A 99 22.01 -6.67 18.31
CA CYS A 99 21.33 -7.48 17.28
C CYS A 99 20.99 -8.90 17.73
N THR A 100 21.59 -9.39 18.82
CA THR A 100 21.34 -10.76 19.32
C THR A 100 20.43 -10.80 20.55
N GLU A 101 20.49 -9.79 21.40
CA GLU A 101 19.74 -9.76 22.66
C GLU A 101 18.28 -9.32 22.46
N LYS A 102 17.32 -9.95 23.16
CA LYS A 102 15.89 -9.60 23.00
C LYS A 102 15.55 -8.15 23.38
N TRP A 103 16.21 -7.62 24.42
CA TRP A 103 15.99 -6.25 24.89
C TRP A 103 16.54 -5.20 23.90
N SER A 104 17.40 -5.60 22.97
CA SER A 104 18.01 -4.69 21.99
C SER A 104 16.98 -4.03 21.07
N ASN A 105 15.83 -4.67 20.83
CA ASN A 105 14.73 -4.11 20.05
C ASN A 105 14.18 -2.78 20.62
N ILE A 106 14.47 -2.47 21.88
CA ILE A 106 14.07 -1.22 22.53
C ILE A 106 15.21 -0.19 22.50
N VAL A 107 16.46 -0.64 22.70
CA VAL A 107 17.62 0.28 22.81
C VAL A 107 18.18 0.67 21.45
N ARG A 108 18.28 -0.28 20.52
CA ARG A 108 18.83 -0.08 19.17
C ARG A 108 18.12 1.04 18.42
N PRO A 109 16.77 1.05 18.30
CA PRO A 109 16.09 2.12 17.56
C PRO A 109 16.34 3.50 18.16
N VAL A 110 16.41 3.61 19.50
CA VAL A 110 16.62 4.89 20.19
C VAL A 110 18.02 5.45 19.93
N LEU A 111 19.06 4.61 19.92
CA LEU A 111 20.42 5.04 19.62
C LEU A 111 20.58 5.45 18.15
N ILE A 112 19.97 4.71 17.23
CA ILE A 112 19.98 5.05 15.80
C ILE A 112 19.19 6.34 15.57
N GLU A 113 18.00 6.49 16.15
CA GLU A 113 17.21 7.72 16.09
C GLU A 113 17.99 8.90 16.67
N CYS A 114 18.71 8.72 17.79
CA CYS A 114 19.56 9.76 18.37
C CYS A 114 20.61 10.28 17.36
N LEU A 115 21.27 9.38 16.63
CA LEU A 115 22.25 9.74 15.60
C LEU A 115 21.58 10.49 14.44
N CYS A 116 20.45 9.98 13.93
CA CYS A 116 19.76 10.56 12.78
C CYS A 116 19.12 11.92 13.11
N ARG A 117 18.52 12.05 14.30
CA ARG A 117 17.96 13.30 14.83
C ARG A 117 19.06 14.34 14.98
N PHE A 118 20.22 13.93 15.48
CA PHE A 118 21.38 14.81 15.59
C PHE A 118 21.86 15.31 14.23
N ASP A 119 21.94 14.43 13.22
CA ASP A 119 22.29 14.85 11.85
C ASP A 119 21.26 15.83 11.27
N LYS A 120 19.97 15.56 11.45
CA LYS A 120 18.91 16.48 11.02
C LYS A 120 19.06 17.86 11.65
N LEU A 121 19.32 17.95 12.95
CA LEU A 121 19.55 19.21 13.65
C LEU A 121 20.81 19.93 13.15
N CYS A 122 21.88 19.19 12.85
CA CYS A 122 23.07 19.74 12.21
C CYS A 122 22.77 20.37 10.85
N ARG A 123 21.94 19.72 10.02
CA ARG A 123 21.50 20.27 8.73
C ARG A 123 20.58 21.48 8.86
N VAL A 124 19.81 21.56 9.94
CA VAL A 124 18.98 22.75 10.24
C VAL A 124 19.86 23.95 10.56
N ASP A 125 20.87 23.77 11.40
CA ASP A 125 21.78 24.84 11.80
C ASP A 125 22.70 25.28 10.65
N ASN A 126 23.25 24.32 9.91
CA ASN A 126 24.05 24.59 8.71
C ASN A 126 23.73 23.57 7.60
N PRO A 127 22.92 23.95 6.59
CA PRO A 127 22.55 23.06 5.48
C PRO A 127 23.72 22.58 4.62
N THR A 128 24.86 23.27 4.68
CA THR A 128 26.08 22.90 3.94
C THR A 128 27.06 22.06 4.76
N SER A 129 26.76 21.82 6.04
CA SER A 129 27.62 21.03 6.90
C SER A 129 27.62 19.56 6.46
N ASN A 130 28.81 19.01 6.22
CA ASN A 130 29.01 17.58 5.97
C ASN A 130 29.19 16.84 7.30
N HIS A 131 28.29 17.06 8.26
CA HIS A 131 28.41 16.39 9.55
C HIS A 131 28.19 14.89 9.40
N PHE A 132 27.19 14.42 8.64
CA PHE A 132 27.01 13.01 8.30
C PHE A 132 27.12 12.78 6.78
N ASP A 133 27.85 11.74 6.39
CA ASP A 133 27.96 11.26 5.01
C ASP A 133 27.68 9.75 4.94
N ILE A 134 27.31 9.25 3.75
CA ILE A 134 27.15 7.81 3.50
C ILE A 134 28.44 7.04 3.81
N ALA A 135 29.60 7.67 3.59
CA ALA A 135 30.90 7.12 3.94
C ALA A 135 31.03 6.79 5.44
N ASP A 136 30.34 7.50 6.33
CA ASP A 136 30.36 7.23 7.78
C ASP A 136 29.74 5.87 8.15
N VAL A 137 28.86 5.34 7.29
CA VAL A 137 28.19 4.03 7.50
C VAL A 137 28.98 2.87 6.87
N SER A 138 29.88 3.17 5.94
CA SER A 138 30.68 2.14 5.24
C SER A 138 31.39 1.13 6.15
N PRO A 139 31.95 1.50 7.33
CA PRO A 139 32.57 0.54 8.25
C PRO A 139 31.63 -0.56 8.73
N PHE A 140 30.32 -0.27 8.87
CA PHE A 140 29.33 -1.26 9.30
C PHE A 140 29.16 -2.39 8.27
N PHE A 141 29.50 -2.14 7.01
CA PHE A 141 29.34 -3.12 5.94
C PHE A 141 30.52 -4.11 5.80
N GLN A 142 31.57 -3.96 6.62
CA GLN A 142 32.83 -4.70 6.45
C GLN A 142 33.08 -5.82 7.49
N LYS A 143 32.29 -5.90 8.58
CA LYS A 143 32.63 -6.72 9.75
C LYS A 143 31.77 -7.99 9.94
N GLY A 144 30.46 -7.92 9.75
CA GLY A 144 29.57 -9.07 9.89
C GLY A 144 28.08 -8.71 9.93
N VAL A 145 27.20 -9.72 9.99
CA VAL A 145 25.73 -9.54 9.90
C VAL A 145 25.15 -8.57 10.94
N PRO A 146 25.54 -8.62 12.23
CA PRO A 146 25.08 -7.61 13.21
C PRO A 146 25.41 -6.17 12.81
N HIS A 147 26.57 -5.96 12.20
CA HIS A 147 26.99 -4.64 11.75
C HIS A 147 26.23 -4.23 10.47
N LEU A 148 25.99 -5.17 9.55
CA LEU A 148 25.12 -4.94 8.38
C LEU A 148 23.72 -4.47 8.80
N ILE A 149 23.12 -5.14 9.79
CA ILE A 149 21.80 -4.78 10.34
C ILE A 149 21.82 -3.34 10.86
N LEU A 150 22.86 -2.94 11.61
CA LEU A 150 22.97 -1.57 12.10
C LEU A 150 23.18 -0.55 10.97
N GLY A 151 24.03 -0.86 9.98
CA GLY A 151 24.26 0.04 8.85
C GLY A 151 23.00 0.29 8.04
N ILE A 152 22.22 -0.75 7.76
CA ILE A 152 20.91 -0.64 7.10
C ILE A 152 19.92 0.11 7.98
N GLY A 153 19.86 -0.20 9.28
CA GLY A 153 18.98 0.49 10.23
C GLY A 153 19.28 1.98 10.35
N ILE A 154 20.55 2.40 10.24
CA ILE A 154 20.93 3.82 10.18
C ILE A 154 20.36 4.48 8.92
N PHE A 155 20.49 3.85 7.75
CA PHE A 155 19.91 4.40 6.53
C PHE A 155 18.38 4.47 6.56
N GLU A 156 17.71 3.43 7.07
CA GLU A 156 16.26 3.42 7.19
C GLU A 156 15.78 4.54 8.11
N GLN A 157 16.40 4.65 9.29
CA GLN A 157 16.04 5.70 10.25
C GLN A 157 16.39 7.09 9.75
N LEU A 158 17.42 7.28 8.93
CA LEU A 158 17.70 8.57 8.28
C LEU A 158 16.55 8.99 7.36
N ILE A 159 16.04 8.07 6.55
CA ILE A 159 14.89 8.34 5.66
C ILE A 159 13.67 8.75 6.50
N SER A 160 13.34 7.97 7.53
CA SER A 160 12.21 8.24 8.44
C SER A 160 12.36 9.57 9.19
N GLU A 161 13.56 9.85 9.69
CA GLU A 161 13.85 11.06 10.46
C GLU A 161 13.77 12.31 9.59
N MET A 162 14.20 12.26 8.32
CA MET A 162 14.05 13.40 7.41
C MET A 162 12.59 13.77 7.15
N SER A 163 11.68 12.79 7.19
CA SER A 163 10.23 12.98 7.06
C SER A 163 9.53 13.41 8.36
N THR A 164 10.18 13.23 9.52
CA THR A 164 9.62 13.58 10.84
C THR A 164 9.49 15.10 11.03
N ILE A 165 8.32 15.59 11.43
CA ILE A 165 8.13 17.03 11.70
C ILE A 165 8.59 17.37 13.13
N LEU A 166 9.59 18.24 13.26
CA LEU A 166 10.07 18.74 14.55
C LEU A 166 9.34 20.03 14.96
N PRO A 167 8.62 20.08 16.09
CA PRO A 167 7.78 21.24 16.45
C PRO A 167 8.53 22.57 16.61
N LYS A 168 9.80 22.53 17.03
CA LYS A 168 10.63 23.71 17.26
C LYS A 168 11.25 24.29 15.96
N ILE A 169 11.05 23.63 14.82
CA ILE A 169 11.70 23.99 13.56
C ILE A 169 10.64 24.42 12.54
N PRO A 170 10.78 25.58 11.89
CA PRO A 170 9.83 26.01 10.87
C PRO A 170 9.68 25.01 9.72
N LEU A 171 8.44 24.70 9.33
CA LEU A 171 8.15 23.75 8.23
C LEU A 171 8.90 24.05 6.92
N PRO A 172 9.06 25.32 6.46
CA PRO A 172 9.82 25.60 5.24
C PRO A 172 11.29 25.17 5.31
N VAL A 173 11.91 25.30 6.49
CA VAL A 173 13.29 24.87 6.71
C VAL A 173 13.39 23.35 6.67
N GLN A 174 12.45 22.65 7.31
CA GLN A 174 12.40 21.19 7.29
C GLN A 174 12.22 20.65 5.87
N ARG A 175 11.27 21.21 5.09
CA ARG A 175 11.07 20.85 3.68
C ARG A 175 12.34 21.02 2.84
N LYS A 176 13.07 22.12 3.03
CA LYS A 176 14.34 22.36 2.32
C LYS A 176 15.39 21.28 2.61
N ILE A 177 15.45 20.80 3.85
CA ILE A 177 16.39 19.75 4.27
C ILE A 177 15.98 18.40 3.71
N THR A 178 14.68 18.07 3.76
CA THR A 178 14.11 16.84 3.17
C THR A 178 14.41 16.78 1.67
N ILE A 179 14.24 17.89 0.94
CA ILE A 179 14.59 18.00 -0.49
C ILE A 179 16.11 17.85 -0.71
N ALA A 180 16.94 18.54 0.09
CA ALA A 180 18.39 18.39 -0.03
C ALA A 180 18.88 16.96 0.26
N PHE A 181 18.22 16.26 1.19
CA PHE A 181 18.49 14.85 1.48
C PHE A 181 18.11 13.93 0.30
N ARG A 182 16.91 14.13 -0.26
CA ARG A 182 16.42 13.43 -1.46
C ARG A 182 17.43 13.50 -2.60
N ASP A 183 17.93 14.70 -2.88
CA ASP A 183 18.78 14.96 -4.04
C ASP A 183 20.22 14.48 -3.85
N LYS A 184 20.74 14.53 -2.61
CA LYS A 184 22.15 14.20 -2.35
C LYS A 184 22.39 12.76 -1.90
N PHE A 185 21.46 12.14 -1.17
CA PHE A 185 21.73 10.90 -0.44
C PHE A 185 20.77 9.75 -0.76
N LEU A 186 19.48 10.05 -0.99
CA LEU A 186 18.46 8.99 -1.03
C LEU A 186 18.69 7.96 -2.15
N PHE A 187 19.09 8.41 -3.35
CA PHE A 187 19.39 7.51 -4.46
C PHE A 187 20.51 6.51 -4.13
N GLU A 188 21.60 7.00 -3.56
CA GLU A 188 22.76 6.18 -3.20
C GLU A 188 22.42 5.18 -2.08
N ILE A 189 21.59 5.59 -1.12
CA ILE A 189 21.05 4.69 -0.09
C ILE A 189 20.24 3.55 -0.72
N VAL A 190 19.39 3.83 -1.72
CA VAL A 190 18.59 2.82 -2.42
C VAL A 190 19.50 1.86 -3.19
N ARG A 191 20.54 2.39 -3.87
CA ARG A 191 21.54 1.58 -4.58
C ARG A 191 22.22 0.59 -3.63
N ILE A 192 22.71 1.08 -2.49
CA ILE A 192 23.30 0.21 -1.45
C ILE A 192 22.27 -0.80 -0.93
N GLY A 193 21.01 -0.38 -0.75
CA GLY A 193 19.91 -1.27 -0.35
C GLY A 193 19.74 -2.47 -1.28
N PHE A 194 19.71 -2.24 -2.60
CA PHE A 194 19.61 -3.32 -3.60
C PHE A 194 20.89 -4.18 -3.63
N GLU A 195 22.07 -3.59 -3.54
CA GLU A 195 23.34 -4.34 -3.44
C GLU A 195 23.35 -5.27 -2.22
N LYS A 196 22.92 -4.78 -1.06
CA LYS A 196 22.82 -5.59 0.17
C LYS A 196 21.72 -6.63 0.09
N LEU A 197 20.61 -6.35 -0.62
CA LEU A 197 19.58 -7.36 -0.86
C LEU A 197 20.12 -8.51 -1.71
N GLU A 198 20.92 -8.21 -2.73
CA GLU A 198 21.55 -9.22 -3.57
C GLU A 198 22.52 -10.08 -2.75
N ASP A 199 23.33 -9.46 -1.89
CA ASP A 199 24.20 -10.15 -0.95
C ASP A 199 23.37 -11.11 -0.07
N VAL A 200 22.27 -10.64 0.53
CA VAL A 200 21.38 -11.46 1.39
C VAL A 200 20.80 -12.65 0.62
N VAL A 201 20.31 -12.44 -0.61
CA VAL A 201 19.80 -13.53 -1.46
C VAL A 201 20.88 -14.55 -1.79
N ARG A 202 22.10 -14.09 -2.10
CA ARG A 202 23.25 -14.96 -2.36
C ARG A 202 23.59 -15.79 -1.13
N PHE A 203 23.60 -15.17 0.06
CA PHE A 203 23.82 -15.88 1.32
C PHE A 203 22.72 -16.92 1.59
N MET A 204 21.44 -16.57 1.43
CA MET A 204 20.33 -17.51 1.65
C MET A 204 20.45 -18.77 0.78
N LYS A 205 20.86 -18.66 -0.49
CA LYS A 205 21.08 -19.81 -1.39
C LYS A 205 22.21 -20.73 -0.92
N THR A 206 23.23 -20.20 -0.25
CA THR A 206 24.35 -21.00 0.27
C THR A 206 24.05 -21.64 1.65
N MET A 207 22.99 -21.21 2.31
CA MET A 207 22.71 -21.49 3.72
C MET A 207 21.77 -22.68 3.98
N GLU A 208 21.37 -23.47 2.99
CA GLU A 208 20.64 -24.74 3.17
C GLU A 208 21.32 -25.73 4.16
N LYS A 209 22.51 -25.40 4.70
CA LYS A 209 23.34 -26.21 5.60
C LYS A 209 23.64 -25.62 7.00
N HIS A 210 23.20 -24.41 7.38
CA HIS A 210 23.62 -23.77 8.65
C HIS A 210 22.49 -23.32 9.59
N LYS A 211 22.80 -23.28 10.91
CA LYS A 211 21.86 -23.08 12.04
C LYS A 211 21.50 -21.62 12.38
N ASP A 212 22.15 -20.62 11.77
CA ASP A 212 22.01 -19.20 12.16
C ASP A 212 21.08 -18.42 11.24
N ILE A 213 19.82 -18.84 11.10
CA ILE A 213 18.83 -18.23 10.19
C ILE A 213 18.35 -16.86 10.71
N VAL A 214 18.32 -16.66 12.02
CA VAL A 214 17.66 -15.49 12.65
C VAL A 214 18.32 -14.14 12.30
N PRO A 215 19.66 -13.95 12.39
CA PRO A 215 20.26 -12.68 12.03
C PRO A 215 20.05 -12.29 10.55
N TYR A 216 20.04 -13.27 9.64
CA TYR A 216 19.79 -13.02 8.22
C TYR A 216 18.33 -12.67 7.95
N GLN A 217 17.38 -13.27 8.68
CA GLN A 217 15.98 -12.86 8.61
C GLN A 217 15.78 -11.41 9.09
N ILE A 218 16.48 -11.01 10.16
CA ILE A 218 16.48 -9.60 10.60
C ILE A 218 17.07 -8.71 9.51
N LEU A 219 18.23 -9.07 8.96
CA LEU A 219 18.85 -8.29 7.88
C LEU A 219 17.94 -8.17 6.66
N LEU A 220 17.31 -9.26 6.22
CA LEU A 220 16.34 -9.25 5.13
C LEU A 220 15.18 -8.31 5.42
N LYS A 221 14.62 -8.37 6.64
CA LYS A 221 13.55 -7.47 7.08
C LYS A 221 13.98 -6.01 6.95
N GLU A 222 15.14 -5.66 7.51
CA GLU A 222 15.64 -4.28 7.58
C GLU A 222 15.95 -3.74 6.17
N VAL A 223 16.47 -4.56 5.25
CA VAL A 223 16.73 -4.15 3.86
C VAL A 223 15.42 -3.94 3.10
N LEU A 224 14.43 -4.81 3.29
CA LEU A 224 13.11 -4.64 2.67
C LEU A 224 12.37 -3.41 3.20
N GLU A 225 12.49 -3.13 4.50
CA GLU A 225 11.93 -1.93 5.11
C GLU A 225 12.61 -0.67 4.58
N LEU A 226 13.95 -0.68 4.46
CA LEU A 226 14.73 0.41 3.86
C LEU A 226 14.23 0.73 2.44
N LEU A 227 14.14 -0.27 1.57
CA LEU A 227 13.70 -0.08 0.18
C LEU A 227 12.26 0.42 0.12
N SER A 228 11.37 -0.18 0.90
CA SER A 228 9.96 0.25 0.98
C SER A 228 9.84 1.71 1.42
N ASN A 229 10.53 2.12 2.47
CA ASN A 229 10.51 3.48 3.00
C ASN A 229 11.17 4.49 2.06
N ALA A 230 12.18 4.08 1.30
CA ALA A 230 12.79 4.94 0.29
C ALA A 230 11.84 5.27 -0.85
N PHE A 231 11.04 4.29 -1.31
CA PHE A 231 10.06 4.51 -2.37
C PHE A 231 8.78 5.24 -1.90
N THR A 232 8.47 5.25 -0.60
CA THR A 232 7.35 6.01 -0.01
C THR A 232 7.74 7.40 0.47
N PHE A 233 9.01 7.80 0.31
CA PHE A 233 9.50 9.12 0.67
C PHE A 233 8.69 10.23 -0.01
N ASP A 234 8.43 11.34 0.70
CA ASP A 234 7.74 12.49 0.11
C ASP A 234 8.67 13.23 -0.85
N PHE A 235 8.69 12.77 -2.10
CA PHE A 235 9.52 13.35 -3.15
C PHE A 235 9.13 14.78 -3.53
N ILE A 236 7.91 15.24 -3.22
CA ILE A 236 7.39 16.55 -3.68
C ILE A 236 7.30 17.56 -2.51
N GLY A 237 7.21 17.09 -1.27
CA GLY A 237 7.12 17.94 -0.07
C GLY A 237 5.69 18.44 0.24
N ILE A 238 4.68 17.78 -0.33
CA ILE A 238 3.26 18.17 -0.28
C ILE A 238 2.42 17.12 0.47
N ASN A 239 2.94 15.92 0.73
CA ASN A 239 2.10 14.82 1.18
C ASN A 239 1.79 14.96 2.68
N THR A 240 0.60 15.47 3.01
CA THR A 240 0.14 15.66 4.39
C THR A 240 -0.50 14.41 4.99
N ASP A 241 -0.77 13.38 4.18
CA ASP A 241 -1.36 12.13 4.65
C ASP A 241 -0.57 10.90 4.14
N PRO A 242 0.28 10.29 4.99
CA PRO A 242 1.01 9.07 4.66
C PRO A 242 0.10 7.84 4.51
N ASN A 243 -1.17 7.91 4.93
CA ASN A 243 -2.17 6.86 4.80
C ASN A 243 -3.11 7.07 3.60
N SER A 244 -2.84 8.07 2.75
CA SER A 244 -3.67 8.27 1.56
C SER A 244 -3.55 7.08 0.61
N ASP A 245 -4.68 6.41 0.36
CA ASP A 245 -4.82 5.30 -0.58
C ASP A 245 -4.79 5.76 -2.06
N ASP A 246 -4.32 6.97 -2.34
CA ASP A 246 -4.40 7.59 -3.65
C ASP A 246 -3.61 6.79 -4.67
N ILE A 247 -4.27 6.26 -5.72
CA ILE A 247 -3.72 5.48 -6.86
C ILE A 247 -2.78 6.33 -7.75
N GLY A 248 -2.24 7.43 -7.22
CA GLY A 248 -1.33 8.35 -7.88
C GLY A 248 0.01 7.75 -8.30
N VAL A 249 0.80 8.59 -8.97
CA VAL A 249 2.09 8.25 -9.54
C VAL A 249 3.19 8.76 -8.61
N ILE A 250 4.28 7.99 -8.46
CA ILE A 250 5.45 8.37 -7.68
C ILE A 250 6.41 9.16 -8.56
N HIS A 251 6.76 10.37 -8.11
CA HIS A 251 7.64 11.29 -8.83
C HIS A 251 9.06 11.25 -8.26
N VAL A 252 9.86 10.28 -8.71
CA VAL A 252 11.29 10.20 -8.33
C VAL A 252 12.17 11.14 -9.16
N PRO A 253 13.33 11.58 -8.65
CA PRO A 253 14.31 12.35 -9.42
C PRO A 253 14.93 11.56 -10.59
N GLU A 254 15.33 12.25 -11.65
CA GLU A 254 15.94 11.67 -12.87
C GLU A 254 17.10 10.68 -12.61
N PRO A 255 18.02 10.91 -11.64
CA PRO A 255 19.10 9.96 -11.35
C PRO A 255 18.65 8.54 -10.96
N TRP A 256 17.36 8.32 -10.67
CA TRP A 256 16.80 7.01 -10.36
C TRP A 256 16.56 6.13 -11.58
N ALA A 257 16.59 6.68 -12.80
CA ALA A 257 16.37 5.92 -14.03
C ALA A 257 17.18 4.62 -14.12
N PRO A 258 18.48 4.56 -13.76
CA PRO A 258 19.26 3.32 -13.82
C PRO A 258 18.69 2.17 -12.98
N ILE A 259 18.05 2.46 -11.83
CA ILE A 259 17.43 1.42 -10.98
C ILE A 259 16.17 0.84 -11.65
N MET A 260 15.45 1.67 -12.40
CA MET A 260 14.22 1.27 -13.10
C MET A 260 14.52 0.58 -14.43
N GLU A 261 15.58 1.00 -15.12
CA GLU A 261 15.99 0.48 -16.43
C GLU A 261 16.80 -0.83 -16.31
N ASP A 262 17.57 -1.02 -15.23
CA ASP A 262 18.25 -2.29 -14.96
C ASP A 262 17.21 -3.40 -14.67
N PRO A 263 17.23 -4.54 -15.41
CA PRO A 263 16.35 -5.66 -15.09
C PRO A 263 16.67 -6.33 -13.74
N ASN A 264 17.88 -6.16 -13.20
CA ASN A 264 18.33 -6.88 -12.00
C ASN A 264 17.50 -6.53 -10.74
N PRO A 265 17.32 -5.25 -10.32
CA PRO A 265 16.50 -4.90 -9.16
C PRO A 265 15.09 -5.50 -9.19
N LEU A 266 14.40 -5.39 -10.34
CA LEU A 266 13.05 -5.93 -10.49
C LEU A 266 13.05 -7.47 -10.37
N SER A 267 13.99 -8.13 -11.06
CA SER A 267 14.11 -9.59 -11.03
C SER A 267 14.46 -10.12 -9.64
N LEU A 268 15.26 -9.37 -8.86
CA LEU A 268 15.67 -9.72 -7.51
C LEU A 268 14.46 -9.76 -6.57
N ILE A 269 13.58 -8.77 -6.64
CA ILE A 269 12.36 -8.72 -5.80
C ILE A 269 11.39 -9.84 -6.18
N PHE A 270 11.18 -10.11 -7.47
CA PHE A 270 10.36 -11.27 -7.90
C PHE A 270 10.96 -12.61 -7.45
N ASN A 271 12.28 -12.79 -7.57
CA ASN A 271 12.95 -14.01 -7.10
C ASN A 271 12.79 -14.18 -5.59
N LEU A 272 12.97 -13.10 -4.84
CA LEU A 272 12.82 -13.11 -3.39
C LEU A 272 11.39 -13.46 -2.96
N TYR A 273 10.37 -12.95 -3.67
CA TYR A 273 8.98 -13.34 -3.45
C TYR A 273 8.78 -14.85 -3.57
N GLU A 274 9.31 -15.49 -4.64
CA GLU A 274 9.17 -16.93 -4.86
C GLU A 274 9.81 -17.79 -3.75
N HIS A 275 10.80 -17.25 -3.03
CA HIS A 275 11.59 -17.99 -2.04
C HIS A 275 11.32 -17.55 -0.59
N THR A 276 10.33 -16.68 -0.36
CA THR A 276 10.00 -16.20 0.98
C THR A 276 8.52 -16.40 1.30
N SER A 277 8.20 -16.40 2.60
CA SER A 277 6.83 -16.46 3.10
C SER A 277 6.45 -15.15 3.78
N LEU A 278 5.22 -15.06 4.27
CA LEU A 278 4.80 -13.97 5.16
C LEU A 278 5.77 -13.83 6.36
N PRO A 279 6.07 -12.59 6.79
CA PRO A 279 5.59 -11.31 6.25
C PRO A 279 6.42 -10.77 5.05
N TYR A 280 7.54 -11.40 4.71
CA TYR A 280 8.49 -10.89 3.70
C TYR A 280 7.92 -10.85 2.29
N SER A 281 7.09 -11.85 1.93
CA SER A 281 6.48 -11.92 0.59
C SER A 281 5.58 -10.71 0.31
N VAL A 282 4.78 -10.27 1.30
CA VAL A 282 3.95 -9.06 1.18
C VAL A 282 4.83 -7.82 1.03
N LYS A 283 5.93 -7.72 1.78
CA LYS A 283 6.86 -6.60 1.64
C LYS A 283 7.53 -6.53 0.26
N CYS A 284 7.81 -7.69 -0.36
CA CYS A 284 8.27 -7.74 -1.76
C CYS A 284 7.21 -7.17 -2.71
N LEU A 285 5.93 -7.54 -2.52
CA LEU A 285 4.83 -7.01 -3.32
C LEU A 285 4.58 -5.51 -3.07
N GLU A 286 4.80 -5.00 -1.85
CA GLU A 286 4.79 -3.56 -1.55
C GLU A 286 5.85 -2.82 -2.36
N ILE A 287 7.08 -3.33 -2.41
CA ILE A 287 8.16 -2.74 -3.22
C ILE A 287 7.79 -2.79 -4.72
N LEU A 288 7.25 -3.90 -5.22
CA LEU A 288 6.80 -4.02 -6.61
C LEU A 288 5.69 -3.02 -6.95
N GLU A 289 4.73 -2.81 -6.03
CA GLU A 289 3.70 -1.77 -6.17
C GLU A 289 4.35 -0.40 -6.34
N LYS A 290 5.36 -0.06 -5.54
CA LYS A 290 6.01 1.24 -5.66
C LYS A 290 6.85 1.37 -6.92
N MET A 291 7.56 0.32 -7.32
CA MET A 291 8.31 0.32 -8.58
C MET A 291 7.39 0.55 -9.79
N VAL A 292 6.24 -0.12 -9.87
CA VAL A 292 5.29 0.10 -10.98
C VAL A 292 4.57 1.45 -10.90
N ALA A 293 4.48 2.05 -9.71
CA ALA A 293 3.90 3.38 -9.52
C ALA A 293 4.85 4.53 -9.88
N VAL A 294 6.15 4.30 -10.08
CA VAL A 294 7.10 5.32 -10.54
C VAL A 294 6.69 5.84 -11.91
N ARG A 295 6.60 7.15 -12.08
CA ARG A 295 6.14 7.80 -13.32
C ARG A 295 6.90 7.29 -14.54
N ASP A 296 6.17 6.91 -15.57
CA ASP A 296 6.72 6.39 -16.82
C ASP A 296 7.70 7.35 -17.54
N SER A 297 7.64 8.66 -17.24
CA SER A 297 8.60 9.65 -17.76
C SER A 297 10.03 9.50 -17.22
N ILE A 298 10.28 8.59 -16.27
CA ILE A 298 11.63 8.32 -15.76
C ILE A 298 12.50 7.57 -16.77
N PHE A 299 11.89 6.80 -17.69
CA PHE A 299 12.61 5.98 -18.65
C PHE A 299 13.19 6.85 -19.77
N SER A 300 14.46 6.61 -20.11
CA SER A 300 15.20 7.37 -21.11
C SER A 300 14.63 7.21 -22.53
N ASN A 301 14.01 6.07 -22.82
CA ASN A 301 13.38 5.77 -24.10
C ASN A 301 12.25 4.72 -23.97
N ASP A 302 11.47 4.58 -25.03
CA ASP A 302 10.33 3.66 -25.08
C ASP A 302 10.75 2.18 -25.01
N ASP A 303 11.96 1.81 -25.48
CA ASP A 303 12.46 0.44 -25.44
C ASP A 303 12.76 -0.03 -24.02
N GLN A 304 13.39 0.83 -23.20
CA GLN A 304 13.65 0.55 -21.78
C GLN A 304 12.34 0.43 -21.00
N LYS A 305 11.40 1.35 -21.24
CA LYS A 305 10.05 1.28 -20.66
C LYS A 305 9.33 -0.01 -21.04
N SER A 306 9.36 -0.38 -22.32
CA SER A 306 8.73 -1.61 -22.81
C SER A 306 9.37 -2.86 -22.20
N THR A 307 10.69 -2.86 -22.04
CA THR A 307 11.44 -3.94 -21.39
C THR A 307 11.05 -4.09 -19.92
N PHE A 308 11.05 -2.99 -19.16
CA PHE A 308 10.58 -2.97 -17.77
C PHE A 308 9.15 -3.50 -17.66
N LEU A 309 8.23 -2.95 -18.46
CA LEU A 309 6.81 -3.32 -18.41
C LEU A 309 6.58 -4.79 -18.79
N SER A 310 7.26 -5.30 -19.82
CA SER A 310 7.19 -6.70 -20.22
C SER A 310 7.68 -7.63 -19.12
N ASN A 311 8.79 -7.29 -18.44
CA ASN A 311 9.31 -8.08 -17.33
C ASN A 311 8.39 -8.03 -16.10
N PHE A 312 7.81 -6.85 -15.82
CA PHE A 312 6.86 -6.65 -14.73
C PHE A 312 5.59 -7.46 -14.93
N ILE A 313 4.96 -7.37 -16.11
CA ILE A 313 3.75 -8.12 -16.48
C ILE A 313 4.01 -9.62 -16.43
N PHE A 314 5.17 -10.08 -16.87
CA PHE A 314 5.56 -11.49 -16.78
C PHE A 314 5.66 -11.97 -15.33
N GLY A 315 6.39 -11.24 -14.48
CA GLY A 315 6.57 -11.59 -13.07
C GLY A 315 5.26 -11.57 -12.31
N LEU A 316 4.45 -10.52 -12.48
CA LEU A 316 3.13 -10.41 -11.86
C LEU A 316 2.18 -11.51 -12.36
N GLY A 317 2.19 -11.81 -13.66
CA GLY A 317 1.37 -12.86 -14.25
C GLY A 317 1.68 -14.26 -13.68
N LYS A 318 2.95 -14.54 -13.36
CA LYS A 318 3.34 -15.78 -12.65
C LYS A 318 2.76 -15.85 -11.25
N ILE A 319 2.85 -14.76 -10.49
CA ILE A 319 2.31 -14.69 -9.12
C ILE A 319 0.80 -14.91 -9.15
N ILE A 320 0.08 -14.22 -10.03
CA ILE A 320 -1.39 -14.33 -10.16
C ILE A 320 -1.82 -15.75 -10.55
N SER A 321 -1.04 -16.44 -11.39
CA SER A 321 -1.36 -17.82 -11.81
C SER A 321 -1.22 -18.86 -10.69
N ASN A 322 -0.65 -18.51 -9.54
CA ASN A 322 -0.42 -19.43 -8.44
C ASN A 322 -1.60 -19.45 -7.45
N VAL A 323 -2.30 -20.59 -7.37
CA VAL A 323 -3.47 -20.79 -6.50
C VAL A 323 -3.15 -20.58 -5.00
N LYS A 324 -1.89 -20.75 -4.58
CA LYS A 324 -1.50 -20.54 -3.17
C LYS A 324 -1.71 -19.09 -2.71
N GLU A 325 -1.62 -18.12 -3.62
CA GLU A 325 -1.71 -16.70 -3.28
C GLU A 325 -3.11 -16.30 -2.80
N PHE A 326 -4.14 -17.03 -3.23
CA PHE A 326 -5.54 -16.79 -2.88
C PHE A 326 -5.85 -17.05 -1.40
N ASN A 327 -5.01 -17.81 -0.71
CA ASN A 327 -5.21 -18.16 0.70
C ASN A 327 -4.84 -17.03 1.67
N SER A 328 -4.10 -16.01 1.20
CA SER A 328 -3.65 -14.91 2.05
C SER A 328 -4.33 -13.59 1.67
N PRO A 329 -5.20 -13.03 2.53
CA PRO A 329 -5.84 -11.73 2.28
C PRO A 329 -4.84 -10.60 2.05
N HIS A 330 -3.68 -10.62 2.71
CA HIS A 330 -2.63 -9.61 2.55
C HIS A 330 -1.99 -9.65 1.15
N ILE A 331 -1.70 -10.86 0.65
CA ILE A 331 -1.13 -11.04 -0.69
C ILE A 331 -2.15 -10.64 -1.75
N VAL A 332 -3.39 -11.11 -1.62
CA VAL A 332 -4.50 -10.78 -2.53
C VAL A 332 -4.73 -9.27 -2.61
N HIS A 333 -4.78 -8.60 -1.45
CA HIS A 333 -4.94 -7.15 -1.38
C HIS A 333 -3.80 -6.42 -2.10
N GLN A 334 -2.57 -6.87 -1.87
CA GLN A 334 -1.40 -6.23 -2.46
C GLN A 334 -1.32 -6.44 -3.98
N ILE A 335 -1.72 -7.62 -4.49
CA ILE A 335 -1.85 -7.86 -5.93
C ILE A 335 -2.90 -6.93 -6.55
N ALA A 336 -4.06 -6.76 -5.91
CA ALA A 336 -5.11 -5.86 -6.39
C ALA A 336 -4.60 -4.40 -6.48
N ARG A 337 -3.85 -3.94 -5.47
CA ARG A 337 -3.20 -2.62 -5.48
C ARG A 337 -2.23 -2.48 -6.65
N ILE A 338 -1.37 -3.48 -6.89
CA ILE A 338 -0.43 -3.48 -8.01
C ILE A 338 -1.16 -3.36 -9.34
N LEU A 339 -2.25 -4.12 -9.55
CA LEU A 339 -3.05 -4.06 -10.77
C LEU A 339 -3.63 -2.65 -10.99
N ALA A 340 -4.26 -2.08 -9.97
CA ALA A 340 -4.83 -0.73 -10.04
C ALA A 340 -3.77 0.33 -10.39
N ARG A 341 -2.58 0.25 -9.78
CA ARG A 341 -1.43 1.16 -10.02
C ARG A 341 -0.82 1.00 -11.40
N LEU A 342 -0.61 -0.24 -11.84
CA LEU A 342 -0.09 -0.57 -13.16
C LEU A 342 -0.94 0.12 -14.23
N LYS A 343 -2.27 -0.02 -14.15
CA LYS A 343 -3.16 0.58 -15.14
C LYS A 343 -3.38 2.09 -14.95
N ALA A 344 -3.13 2.62 -13.76
CA ALA A 344 -3.14 4.06 -13.49
C ALA A 344 -1.99 4.77 -14.22
N ASN A 345 -0.81 4.17 -14.14
CA ASN A 345 0.44 4.78 -14.57
C ASN A 345 0.71 4.55 -16.07
N TYR A 346 0.42 3.36 -16.58
CA TYR A 346 0.72 2.98 -17.95
C TYR A 346 -0.53 3.01 -18.86
N GLN A 347 -0.34 3.48 -20.08
CA GLN A 347 -1.38 3.49 -21.09
C GLN A 347 -1.71 2.06 -21.53
N ILE A 348 -2.98 1.78 -21.88
CA ILE A 348 -3.40 0.44 -22.28
C ILE A 348 -2.60 -0.08 -23.49
N ARG A 349 -2.25 0.79 -24.44
CA ARG A 349 -1.44 0.41 -25.61
C ARG A 349 -0.09 -0.16 -25.20
N GLN A 350 0.59 0.48 -24.24
CA GLN A 350 1.88 0.01 -23.73
C GLN A 350 1.76 -1.38 -23.07
N ILE A 351 0.65 -1.63 -22.36
CA ILE A 351 0.37 -2.92 -21.71
C ILE A 351 0.08 -4.01 -22.75
N VAL A 352 -0.76 -3.70 -23.75
CA VAL A 352 -1.17 -4.63 -24.82
C VAL A 352 0.00 -5.01 -25.73
N ASP A 353 0.88 -4.06 -26.03
CA ASP A 353 2.04 -4.28 -26.89
C ASP A 353 3.10 -5.20 -26.24
N THR A 354 2.94 -5.55 -24.96
CA THR A 354 3.84 -6.52 -24.30
C THR A 354 3.55 -7.96 -24.73
N ARG A 355 4.63 -8.74 -24.95
CA ARG A 355 4.55 -10.15 -25.37
C ARG A 355 3.78 -11.08 -24.42
N HIS A 356 3.54 -10.66 -23.18
CA HIS A 356 2.89 -11.47 -22.14
C HIS A 356 1.46 -11.03 -21.82
N TYR A 357 0.93 -9.99 -22.50
CA TYR A 357 -0.38 -9.43 -22.24
C TYR A 357 -1.51 -10.47 -22.24
N SER A 358 -1.56 -11.30 -23.30
CA SER A 358 -2.63 -12.29 -23.51
C SER A 358 -2.74 -13.31 -22.37
N ALA A 359 -1.61 -13.80 -21.84
CA ALA A 359 -1.61 -14.71 -20.69
C ALA A 359 -1.94 -13.95 -19.40
N PHE A 360 -1.34 -12.77 -19.22
CA PHE A 360 -1.54 -11.94 -18.04
C PHE A 360 -3.01 -11.55 -17.82
N ILE A 361 -3.70 -11.07 -18.85
CA ILE A 361 -5.09 -10.62 -18.73
C ILE A 361 -6.04 -11.78 -18.42
N ARG A 362 -5.78 -12.98 -18.96
CA ARG A 362 -6.54 -14.19 -18.64
C ARG A 362 -6.34 -14.62 -17.18
N HIS A 363 -5.10 -14.72 -16.72
CA HIS A 363 -4.84 -15.05 -15.31
C HIS A 363 -5.44 -14.00 -14.36
N THR A 364 -5.39 -12.71 -14.72
CA THR A 364 -6.00 -11.63 -13.94
C THR A 364 -7.53 -11.76 -13.88
N ALA A 365 -8.16 -12.18 -14.98
CA ALA A 365 -9.59 -12.46 -15.03
C ALA A 365 -9.97 -13.63 -14.15
N GLU A 366 -9.28 -14.77 -14.29
CA GLU A 366 -9.50 -15.96 -13.46
C GLU A 366 -9.33 -15.64 -11.98
N PHE A 367 -8.28 -14.88 -11.63
CA PHE A 367 -8.03 -14.38 -10.29
C PHE A 367 -9.20 -13.54 -9.77
N SER A 368 -9.68 -12.57 -10.56
CA SER A 368 -10.79 -11.70 -10.17
C SER A 368 -12.09 -12.49 -9.95
N ILE A 369 -12.43 -13.38 -10.88
CA ILE A 369 -13.63 -14.23 -10.84
C ILE A 369 -13.63 -15.10 -9.58
N GLN A 370 -12.50 -15.78 -9.31
CA GLN A 370 -12.38 -16.63 -8.14
C GLN A 370 -12.51 -15.84 -6.83
N LEU A 371 -11.98 -14.62 -6.76
CA LEU A 371 -12.07 -13.79 -5.56
C LEU A 371 -13.49 -13.29 -5.27
N PHE A 372 -14.30 -13.02 -6.29
CA PHE A 372 -15.68 -12.58 -6.10
C PHE A 372 -16.56 -13.62 -5.41
N SER A 373 -16.18 -14.90 -5.43
CA SER A 373 -16.86 -15.98 -4.71
C SER A 373 -16.31 -16.23 -3.29
N THR A 374 -15.38 -15.41 -2.81
CA THR A 374 -14.74 -15.56 -1.49
C THR A 374 -14.93 -14.32 -0.63
N PRO A 375 -14.94 -14.42 0.71
CA PRO A 375 -15.02 -13.25 1.59
C PRO A 375 -13.86 -12.27 1.31
N LEU A 376 -14.17 -11.14 0.69
CA LEU A 376 -13.21 -10.13 0.23
C LEU A 376 -13.50 -8.78 0.90
N SER A 377 -12.45 -8.05 1.29
CA SER A 377 -12.64 -6.69 1.79
C SER A 377 -13.03 -5.72 0.67
N MET A 378 -13.90 -4.75 0.98
CA MET A 378 -14.40 -3.77 0.00
C MET A 378 -13.28 -2.92 -0.61
N HIS A 379 -12.20 -2.65 0.12
CA HIS A 379 -11.01 -1.99 -0.43
C HIS A 379 -10.34 -2.82 -1.52
N THR A 380 -10.20 -4.13 -1.32
CA THR A 380 -9.59 -5.00 -2.32
C THR A 380 -10.46 -5.09 -3.57
N LEU A 381 -11.78 -5.18 -3.36
CA LEU A 381 -12.76 -5.14 -4.45
C LEU A 381 -12.65 -3.84 -5.25
N PHE A 382 -12.54 -2.69 -4.57
CA PHE A 382 -12.36 -1.39 -5.21
C PHE A 382 -11.12 -1.36 -6.12
N TYR A 383 -9.96 -1.80 -5.65
CA TYR A 383 -8.74 -1.81 -6.48
C TYR A 383 -8.86 -2.73 -7.69
N LEU A 384 -9.44 -3.94 -7.51
CA LEU A 384 -9.73 -4.87 -8.60
C LEU A 384 -10.66 -4.26 -9.65
N LEU A 385 -11.78 -3.68 -9.23
CA LEU A 385 -12.73 -3.06 -10.16
C LEU A 385 -12.16 -1.80 -10.79
N SER A 386 -11.34 -1.03 -10.10
CA SER A 386 -10.66 0.14 -10.67
C SER A 386 -9.72 -0.24 -11.81
N PHE A 387 -9.01 -1.36 -11.67
CA PHE A 387 -8.23 -1.93 -12.78
C PHE A 387 -9.13 -2.24 -13.99
N TRP A 388 -10.22 -3.01 -13.79
CA TRP A 388 -11.11 -3.41 -14.88
C TRP A 388 -11.84 -2.23 -15.53
N ASN A 389 -12.33 -1.28 -14.74
CA ASN A 389 -12.94 -0.04 -15.21
C ASN A 389 -11.98 0.70 -16.13
N ARG A 390 -10.73 0.89 -15.71
CA ARG A 390 -9.72 1.59 -16.51
C ARG A 390 -9.29 0.82 -17.75
N MET A 391 -9.27 -0.52 -17.70
CA MET A 391 -9.00 -1.37 -18.87
C MET A 391 -10.09 -1.22 -19.92
N VAL A 392 -11.35 -1.38 -19.52
CA VAL A 392 -12.53 -1.27 -20.37
C VAL A 392 -12.69 0.15 -20.93
N SER A 393 -12.57 1.17 -20.08
CA SER A 393 -12.69 2.57 -20.49
C SER A 393 -11.64 2.94 -21.53
N ALA A 394 -10.41 2.44 -21.39
CA ALA A 394 -9.34 2.71 -22.34
C ALA A 394 -9.50 1.93 -23.66
N ALA A 395 -10.17 0.76 -23.65
CA ALA A 395 -10.43 -0.02 -24.85
C ALA A 395 -11.36 0.71 -25.84
N TYR A 396 -12.30 1.53 -25.36
CA TYR A 396 -13.19 2.33 -26.23
C TYR A 396 -12.45 3.39 -27.06
N HIS A 397 -11.33 3.91 -26.55
CA HIS A 397 -10.64 5.05 -27.15
C HIS A 397 -9.56 4.67 -28.15
N ILE A 398 -9.15 3.41 -28.19
CA ILE A 398 -8.06 2.96 -29.05
C ILE A 398 -8.64 2.08 -30.15
N ARG A 399 -8.42 2.48 -31.40
CA ARG A 399 -8.46 1.56 -32.54
C ARG A 399 -7.29 0.57 -32.40
N LEU A 400 -7.37 -0.31 -31.41
CA LEU A 400 -6.47 -1.45 -31.28
C LEU A 400 -6.73 -2.33 -32.49
N SER A 401 -5.70 -2.97 -33.02
CA SER A 401 -5.89 -4.03 -34.02
C SER A 401 -6.96 -4.98 -33.47
N PRO A 402 -8.06 -5.25 -34.20
CA PRO A 402 -9.23 -5.96 -33.69
C PRO A 402 -8.95 -7.33 -33.07
N GLU A 403 -7.79 -7.91 -33.38
CA GLU A 403 -7.48 -9.31 -33.13
C GLU A 403 -6.95 -9.59 -31.71
N ASP A 404 -6.35 -8.63 -30.99
CA ASP A 404 -5.64 -8.95 -29.74
C ASP A 404 -6.26 -8.39 -28.44
N CYS A 405 -6.56 -7.11 -28.26
CA CYS A 405 -7.06 -6.61 -26.96
C CYS A 405 -8.58 -6.70 -26.82
N SER A 406 -9.31 -6.22 -27.82
CA SER A 406 -10.77 -6.29 -27.89
C SER A 406 -11.28 -7.72 -27.78
N THR A 407 -10.61 -8.68 -28.44
CA THR A 407 -10.99 -10.10 -28.41
C THR A 407 -10.97 -10.67 -26.98
N HIS A 408 -9.90 -10.41 -26.22
CA HIS A 408 -9.78 -10.92 -24.86
C HIS A 408 -10.77 -10.23 -23.91
N LEU A 409 -10.91 -8.90 -24.00
CA LEU A 409 -11.84 -8.16 -23.13
C LEU A 409 -13.31 -8.52 -23.43
N ASN A 410 -13.68 -8.69 -24.70
CA ASN A 410 -15.02 -9.13 -25.10
C ASN A 410 -15.37 -10.50 -24.52
N GLU A 411 -14.40 -11.41 -24.43
CA GLU A 411 -14.63 -12.73 -23.83
C GLU A 411 -14.67 -12.70 -22.29
N ILE A 412 -13.80 -11.87 -21.68
CA ILE A 412 -13.55 -11.85 -20.23
C ILE A 412 -14.60 -11.04 -19.47
N VAL A 413 -14.91 -9.82 -19.94
CA VAL A 413 -15.71 -8.84 -19.18
C VAL A 413 -17.12 -9.34 -18.86
N PRO A 414 -17.86 -9.99 -19.79
CA PRO A 414 -19.17 -10.55 -19.47
C PRO A 414 -19.09 -11.59 -18.33
N LYS A 415 -18.14 -12.54 -18.42
CA LYS A 415 -17.95 -13.59 -17.40
C LYS A 415 -17.59 -12.98 -16.04
N LEU A 416 -16.74 -11.97 -16.04
CA LEU A 416 -16.29 -11.27 -14.85
C LEU A 416 -17.45 -10.57 -14.12
N LEU A 417 -18.29 -9.84 -14.86
CA LEU A 417 -19.43 -9.14 -14.27
C LEU A 417 -20.51 -10.11 -13.80
N VAL A 418 -20.82 -11.16 -14.55
CA VAL A 418 -21.76 -12.20 -14.11
C VAL A 418 -21.28 -12.83 -12.79
N SER A 419 -19.97 -13.10 -12.67
CA SER A 419 -19.38 -13.61 -11.42
C SER A 419 -19.44 -12.61 -10.27
N LEU A 420 -19.23 -11.31 -10.55
CA LEU A 420 -19.34 -10.24 -9.56
C LEU A 420 -20.78 -10.13 -9.02
N VAL A 421 -21.76 -10.10 -9.92
CA VAL A 421 -23.19 -10.01 -9.60
C VAL A 421 -23.58 -11.14 -8.66
N LYS A 422 -23.23 -12.38 -9.01
CA LYS A 422 -23.62 -13.58 -8.22
C LYS A 422 -22.81 -13.72 -6.94
N GLY A 423 -21.48 -13.66 -7.03
CA GLY A 423 -20.57 -13.92 -5.91
C GLY A 423 -20.74 -12.93 -4.77
N ILE A 424 -20.74 -11.63 -5.06
CA ILE A 424 -20.97 -10.61 -4.01
C ILE A 424 -22.40 -10.67 -3.49
N GLY A 425 -23.38 -11.00 -4.33
CA GLY A 425 -24.77 -11.21 -3.90
C GLY A 425 -24.90 -12.30 -2.85
N ASP A 426 -24.21 -13.43 -3.02
CA ASP A 426 -24.18 -14.51 -2.04
C ASP A 426 -23.46 -14.10 -0.74
N LEU A 427 -22.39 -13.31 -0.82
CA LEU A 427 -21.71 -12.77 0.37
C LEU A 427 -22.59 -11.78 1.14
N CYS A 428 -23.32 -10.90 0.45
CA CYS A 428 -24.29 -9.99 1.04
C CYS A 428 -25.41 -10.73 1.77
N ALA A 429 -25.77 -11.92 1.29
CA ALA A 429 -26.77 -12.77 1.92
C ALA A 429 -26.27 -13.46 3.19
N SER A 430 -24.97 -13.69 3.29
CA SER A 430 -24.40 -14.39 4.44
C SER A 430 -24.51 -13.56 5.73
N SER A 431 -24.87 -14.20 6.85
CA SER A 431 -25.06 -13.55 8.16
C SER A 431 -23.74 -13.18 8.86
N THR A 432 -22.71 -12.81 8.09
CA THR A 432 -21.41 -12.39 8.65
C THR A 432 -21.48 -10.94 9.16
N SER A 433 -20.70 -10.62 10.19
CA SER A 433 -20.62 -9.27 10.76
C SER A 433 -20.15 -8.20 9.76
N ASP A 434 -19.43 -8.63 8.72
CA ASP A 434 -18.77 -7.76 7.75
C ASP A 434 -19.53 -7.77 6.43
N ASN A 435 -20.78 -7.31 6.45
CA ASN A 435 -21.61 -7.27 5.24
C ASN A 435 -21.10 -6.17 4.28
N PRO A 436 -20.86 -6.47 2.99
CA PRO A 436 -20.43 -5.48 1.99
C PRO A 436 -21.33 -4.24 1.92
N LEU A 437 -22.63 -4.39 2.15
CA LEU A 437 -23.62 -3.32 2.03
C LEU A 437 -23.54 -2.27 3.15
N ASP A 438 -22.92 -2.60 4.28
CA ASP A 438 -22.75 -1.67 5.41
C ASP A 438 -21.40 -0.93 5.37
N ASN A 439 -20.56 -1.24 4.38
CA ASN A 439 -19.20 -0.71 4.33
C ASN A 439 -19.17 0.73 3.81
N GLU A 440 -18.40 1.60 4.47
CA GLU A 440 -18.22 3.00 4.09
C GLU A 440 -17.67 3.18 2.65
N HIS A 441 -16.95 2.19 2.14
CA HIS A 441 -16.37 2.20 0.78
C HIS A 441 -17.32 1.68 -0.30
N LEU A 442 -18.54 1.26 0.04
CA LEU A 442 -19.52 0.74 -0.93
C LEU A 442 -19.74 1.72 -2.09
N ALA A 443 -19.90 3.02 -1.81
CA ALA A 443 -20.11 4.03 -2.84
C ALA A 443 -18.93 4.12 -3.84
N SER A 444 -17.70 3.92 -3.35
CA SER A 444 -16.50 3.91 -4.21
C SER A 444 -16.47 2.68 -5.11
N VAL A 445 -16.79 1.50 -4.55
CA VAL A 445 -16.92 0.24 -5.30
C VAL A 445 -18.00 0.36 -6.39
N LEU A 446 -19.19 0.85 -6.04
CA LEU A 446 -20.30 1.04 -6.96
C LEU A 446 -19.97 2.06 -8.07
N GLY A 447 -19.07 3.02 -7.80
CA GLY A 447 -18.59 3.98 -8.81
C GLY A 447 -17.77 3.35 -9.94
N GLU A 448 -17.11 2.21 -9.70
CA GLU A 448 -16.25 1.55 -10.69
C GLU A 448 -17.05 0.64 -11.66
N ILE A 449 -18.22 0.16 -11.24
CA ILE A 449 -19.04 -0.82 -11.97
C ILE A 449 -19.63 -0.30 -13.29
N PRO A 450 -20.19 0.93 -13.38
CA PRO A 450 -20.97 1.37 -14.55
C PRO A 450 -20.20 1.33 -15.87
N SER A 451 -18.92 1.66 -15.85
CA SER A 451 -18.10 1.61 -17.07
C SER A 451 -17.82 0.18 -17.53
N ILE A 452 -17.62 -0.74 -16.58
CA ILE A 452 -17.43 -2.16 -16.86
C ILE A 452 -18.74 -2.73 -17.40
N ALA A 453 -19.86 -2.43 -16.74
CA ALA A 453 -21.21 -2.85 -17.11
C ALA A 453 -21.59 -2.45 -18.53
N ARG A 454 -21.29 -1.21 -18.94
CA ARG A 454 -21.58 -0.71 -20.30
C ARG A 454 -20.87 -1.47 -21.40
N TYR A 455 -19.73 -2.13 -21.11
CA TYR A 455 -18.96 -2.89 -22.09
C TYR A 455 -19.58 -4.23 -22.44
N ALA A 456 -20.30 -4.85 -21.50
CA ALA A 456 -21.03 -6.10 -21.67
C ALA A 456 -22.52 -5.90 -21.31
N HIS A 457 -23.11 -4.81 -21.83
CA HIS A 457 -24.41 -4.31 -21.37
C HIS A 457 -25.51 -5.35 -21.52
N GLN A 458 -25.57 -6.03 -22.67
CA GLN A 458 -26.64 -6.98 -22.98
C GLN A 458 -26.60 -8.21 -22.07
N GLU A 459 -25.43 -8.86 -21.96
CA GLU A 459 -25.26 -10.08 -21.17
C GLU A 459 -25.45 -9.83 -19.68
N VAL A 460 -24.97 -8.69 -19.20
CA VAL A 460 -25.01 -8.33 -17.79
C VAL A 460 -26.41 -7.91 -17.38
N THR A 461 -27.10 -7.11 -18.19
CA THR A 461 -28.51 -6.75 -17.99
C THR A 461 -29.38 -8.01 -17.92
N ALA A 462 -29.20 -8.93 -18.89
CA ALA A 462 -29.95 -10.18 -18.91
C ALA A 462 -29.67 -11.05 -17.67
N SER A 463 -28.41 -11.14 -17.23
CA SER A 463 -28.05 -11.87 -16.00
C SER A 463 -28.67 -11.24 -14.75
N ILE A 464 -28.63 -9.91 -14.62
CA ILE A 464 -29.21 -9.21 -13.47
C ILE A 464 -30.72 -9.38 -13.46
N LEU A 465 -31.38 -9.22 -14.62
CA LEU A 465 -32.82 -9.41 -14.75
C LEU A 465 -33.25 -10.83 -14.34
N GLY A 466 -32.51 -11.85 -14.79
CA GLY A 466 -32.77 -13.24 -14.44
C GLY A 466 -32.68 -13.51 -12.93
N GLU A 467 -31.62 -13.04 -12.28
CA GLU A 467 -31.43 -13.18 -10.83
C GLU A 467 -32.45 -12.36 -10.03
N LEU A 468 -32.75 -11.12 -10.47
CA LEU A 468 -33.74 -10.24 -9.84
C LEU A 468 -35.13 -10.89 -9.85
N ILE A 469 -35.58 -11.43 -10.99
CA ILE A 469 -36.85 -12.14 -11.12
C ILE A 469 -36.88 -13.38 -10.21
N ALA A 470 -35.77 -14.12 -10.10
CA ALA A 470 -35.68 -15.29 -9.23
C ALA A 470 -35.85 -14.91 -7.74
N ILE A 471 -35.14 -13.88 -7.29
CA ILE A 471 -35.22 -13.37 -5.91
C ILE A 471 -36.62 -12.83 -5.61
N MET A 472 -37.23 -12.09 -6.54
CA MET A 472 -38.61 -11.58 -6.38
C MET A 472 -39.63 -12.72 -6.25
N LYS A 473 -39.48 -13.80 -7.01
CA LYS A 473 -40.35 -14.99 -6.90
C LYS A 473 -40.18 -15.69 -5.56
N GLU A 474 -38.95 -15.81 -5.07
CA GLU A 474 -38.66 -16.39 -3.76
C GLU A 474 -39.29 -15.56 -2.64
N TRP A 475 -39.15 -14.24 -2.71
CA TRP A 475 -39.74 -13.30 -1.76
C TRP A 475 -41.28 -13.34 -1.77
N GLY A 476 -41.89 -13.30 -2.96
CA GLY A 476 -43.34 -13.40 -3.14
C GLY A 476 -43.90 -14.77 -2.74
N GLY A 477 -43.11 -15.84 -2.87
CA GLY A 477 -43.44 -17.21 -2.49
C GLY A 477 -43.39 -17.51 -0.99
N GLY A 478 -43.03 -16.52 -0.15
CA GLY A 478 -42.98 -16.65 1.30
C GLY A 478 -41.59 -16.92 1.88
N GLY A 479 -40.54 -16.91 1.06
CA GLY A 479 -39.16 -16.75 1.53
C GLY A 479 -39.04 -15.41 2.23
N ARG A 480 -38.55 -15.41 3.48
CA ARG A 480 -38.41 -14.21 4.31
C ARG A 480 -37.10 -14.24 5.05
N GLY A 481 -36.41 -13.11 5.09
CA GLY A 481 -35.20 -12.96 5.88
C GLY A 481 -34.31 -11.85 5.36
N ILE A 482 -33.42 -11.38 6.25
CA ILE A 482 -32.38 -10.39 5.95
C ILE A 482 -31.53 -10.81 4.75
N GLU A 483 -31.39 -12.12 4.50
CA GLU A 483 -30.63 -12.69 3.39
C GLU A 483 -31.22 -12.32 2.02
N ILE A 484 -32.54 -12.50 1.84
CA ILE A 484 -33.24 -12.17 0.59
C ILE A 484 -33.22 -10.66 0.35
N GLU A 485 -33.46 -9.86 1.40
CA GLU A 485 -33.41 -8.40 1.31
C GLU A 485 -32.00 -7.90 0.97
N SER A 486 -30.95 -8.52 1.50
CA SER A 486 -29.57 -8.15 1.20
C SER A 486 -29.17 -8.54 -0.23
N LYS A 487 -29.60 -9.73 -0.72
CA LYS A 487 -29.43 -10.11 -2.13
C LYS A 487 -30.13 -9.13 -3.05
N LEU A 488 -31.37 -8.78 -2.73
CA LEU A 488 -32.16 -7.84 -3.52
C LEU A 488 -31.53 -6.44 -3.52
N SER A 489 -31.07 -5.96 -2.37
CA SER A 489 -30.36 -4.67 -2.26
C SER A 489 -29.15 -4.61 -3.19
N TRP A 490 -28.34 -5.68 -3.21
CA TRP A 490 -27.19 -5.78 -4.11
C TRP A 490 -27.62 -5.82 -5.59
N MET A 491 -28.65 -6.59 -5.94
CA MET A 491 -29.16 -6.62 -7.32
C MET A 491 -29.68 -5.25 -7.79
N ILE A 492 -30.34 -4.50 -6.93
CA ILE A 492 -30.80 -3.14 -7.23
C ILE A 492 -29.59 -2.23 -7.49
N TRP A 493 -28.55 -2.29 -6.64
CA TRP A 493 -27.31 -1.53 -6.87
C TRP A 493 -26.61 -1.91 -8.19
N MET A 494 -26.58 -3.20 -8.54
CA MET A 494 -26.07 -3.64 -9.83
C MET A 494 -26.93 -3.13 -10.99
N GLY A 495 -28.26 -3.17 -10.86
CA GLY A 495 -29.19 -2.60 -11.83
C GLY A 495 -28.95 -1.11 -12.06
N ILE A 496 -28.80 -0.33 -10.98
CA ILE A 496 -28.44 1.10 -11.02
C ILE A 496 -27.16 1.34 -11.81
N GLY A 497 -26.16 0.47 -11.65
CA GLY A 497 -24.88 0.59 -12.35
C GLY A 497 -24.98 0.40 -13.86
N VAL A 498 -25.94 -0.40 -14.32
CA VAL A 498 -26.15 -0.70 -15.75
C VAL A 498 -27.07 0.32 -16.42
N MET A 499 -27.95 0.99 -15.64
CA MET A 499 -28.86 2.01 -16.16
C MET A 499 -28.16 3.20 -16.86
N GLY A 500 -28.71 3.57 -18.00
CA GLY A 500 -28.28 4.64 -18.90
C GLY A 500 -27.63 4.13 -20.20
N GLY A 501 -27.55 2.81 -20.40
CA GLY A 501 -26.96 2.18 -21.59
C GLY A 501 -25.55 2.67 -21.95
N LYS A 502 -25.11 2.38 -23.19
CA LYS A 502 -23.82 2.87 -23.74
C LYS A 502 -23.74 4.40 -23.85
N ASN A 503 -24.88 5.09 -23.88
CA ASN A 503 -25.00 6.54 -24.13
C ASN A 503 -25.12 7.40 -22.85
N GLY A 504 -25.06 6.80 -21.66
CA GLY A 504 -25.34 7.43 -20.37
C GLY A 504 -24.34 8.48 -19.86
N THR A 505 -23.40 8.96 -20.68
CA THR A 505 -22.70 10.23 -20.39
C THR A 505 -23.61 11.39 -20.76
N GLY A 506 -24.54 11.72 -19.86
CA GLY A 506 -25.25 12.98 -19.92
C GLY A 506 -24.29 14.16 -19.71
N VAL A 507 -23.56 14.53 -20.76
CA VAL A 507 -23.20 15.93 -21.02
C VAL A 507 -23.41 16.18 -22.51
N ARG A 508 -24.62 16.62 -22.86
CA ARG A 508 -24.82 17.53 -23.99
C ARG A 508 -24.02 18.79 -23.68
N GLY A 509 -22.73 18.80 -24.03
CA GLY A 509 -21.83 19.92 -23.80
C GLY A 509 -20.39 19.50 -23.48
N SER A 510 -19.54 19.49 -24.50
CA SER A 510 -18.07 19.49 -24.35
C SER A 510 -17.43 18.16 -23.93
N LEU A 511 -17.42 17.19 -24.84
CA LEU A 511 -16.20 16.52 -25.30
C LEU A 511 -16.59 15.77 -26.57
N GLY A 512 -16.18 16.31 -27.72
CA GLY A 512 -16.55 15.83 -29.05
C GLY A 512 -16.08 14.39 -29.27
N ILE A 513 -16.94 13.43 -28.97
CA ILE A 513 -16.97 12.17 -29.69
C ILE A 513 -17.83 12.47 -30.90
N SER A 514 -17.20 12.86 -32.00
CA SER A 514 -17.92 13.00 -33.27
C SER A 514 -18.49 11.63 -33.60
N GLU A 515 -19.82 11.56 -33.73
CA GLU A 515 -20.46 11.04 -34.93
C GLU A 515 -19.47 11.00 -36.10
N PHE A 516 -18.88 9.83 -36.33
CA PHE A 516 -18.28 9.54 -37.62
C PHE A 516 -18.89 8.23 -38.10
N CYS A 517 -19.85 8.44 -38.99
CA CYS A 517 -20.63 7.52 -39.79
C CYS A 517 -19.91 6.21 -40.12
N LEU A 518 -20.52 5.11 -39.69
CA LEU A 518 -20.52 3.85 -40.43
C LEU A 518 -21.97 3.36 -40.41
N GLU A 519 -22.70 3.66 -41.47
CA GLU A 519 -24.05 3.16 -41.75
C GLU A 519 -24.01 1.63 -41.85
N GLY A 520 -24.86 0.95 -41.08
CA GLY A 520 -25.06 -0.50 -41.14
C GLY A 520 -26.30 -0.89 -40.34
N GLU A 521 -27.27 -1.51 -41.01
CA GLU A 521 -28.58 -1.92 -40.46
C GLU A 521 -28.46 -2.85 -39.22
N GLU A 522 -27.37 -3.62 -39.10
CA GLU A 522 -27.14 -4.54 -37.96
C GLU A 522 -26.96 -3.84 -36.59
N LYS A 523 -26.49 -2.58 -36.55
CA LYS A 523 -26.33 -1.84 -35.28
C LYS A 523 -27.61 -1.16 -34.79
N GLU A 524 -28.57 -0.92 -35.68
CA GLU A 524 -29.87 -0.38 -35.27
C GLU A 524 -30.70 -1.44 -34.53
N GLU A 525 -30.69 -2.70 -34.99
CA GLU A 525 -31.33 -3.82 -34.30
C GLU A 525 -30.69 -4.13 -32.93
N GLU A 526 -29.36 -4.08 -32.81
CA GLU A 526 -28.66 -4.22 -31.52
C GLU A 526 -29.05 -3.10 -30.53
N GLY A 527 -29.18 -1.86 -31.02
CA GLY A 527 -29.59 -0.71 -30.20
C GLY A 527 -31.03 -0.82 -29.68
N GLU A 528 -31.96 -1.29 -30.50
CA GLU A 528 -33.36 -1.52 -30.08
C GLU A 528 -33.48 -2.66 -29.05
N ALA A 529 -32.72 -3.74 -29.23
CA ALA A 529 -32.68 -4.85 -28.28
C ALA A 529 -32.11 -4.43 -26.91
N GLU A 530 -31.07 -3.59 -26.88
CA GLU A 530 -30.51 -3.04 -25.64
C GLU A 530 -31.52 -2.15 -24.90
N LEU A 531 -32.24 -1.28 -25.62
CA LEU A 531 -33.28 -0.41 -25.04
C LEU A 531 -34.46 -1.22 -24.48
N LEU A 532 -34.86 -2.31 -25.15
CA LEU A 532 -35.92 -3.19 -24.67
C LEU A 532 -35.51 -3.90 -23.37
N LEU A 533 -34.28 -4.43 -23.31
CA LEU A 533 -33.74 -5.06 -22.10
C LEU A 533 -33.62 -4.09 -20.93
N GLU A 534 -33.19 -2.86 -21.21
CA GLU A 534 -33.15 -1.81 -20.20
C GLU A 534 -34.55 -1.44 -19.70
N GLY A 535 -35.54 -1.32 -20.58
CA GLY A 535 -36.94 -1.12 -20.21
C GLY A 535 -37.49 -2.25 -19.34
N GLN A 536 -37.14 -3.50 -19.65
CA GLN A 536 -37.51 -4.67 -18.84
C GLN A 536 -36.85 -4.64 -17.46
N LEU A 537 -35.57 -4.28 -17.37
CA LEU A 537 -34.86 -4.12 -16.10
C LEU A 537 -35.52 -3.06 -15.23
N VAL A 538 -35.76 -1.86 -15.79
CA VAL A 538 -36.42 -0.76 -15.08
C VAL A 538 -37.82 -1.16 -14.62
N GLY A 539 -38.60 -1.81 -15.49
CA GLY A 539 -39.93 -2.34 -15.13
C GLY A 539 -39.85 -3.33 -13.97
N CYS A 540 -38.90 -4.26 -14.01
CA CYS A 540 -38.68 -5.24 -12.96
C CYS A 540 -38.26 -4.59 -11.62
N LEU A 541 -37.44 -3.54 -11.65
CA LEU A 541 -37.09 -2.77 -10.45
C LEU A 541 -38.30 -2.06 -9.82
N PHE A 542 -39.21 -1.50 -10.64
CA PHE A 542 -40.46 -0.94 -10.15
C PHE A 542 -41.40 -2.02 -9.59
N GLU A 543 -41.48 -3.20 -10.20
CA GLU A 543 -42.23 -4.33 -9.66
C GLU A 543 -41.66 -4.79 -8.30
N ALA A 544 -40.33 -4.86 -8.17
CA ALA A 544 -39.67 -5.18 -6.91
C ALA A 544 -40.01 -4.15 -5.81
N MET A 545 -40.04 -2.86 -6.16
CA MET A 545 -40.44 -1.79 -5.24
C MET A 545 -41.93 -1.91 -4.84
N GLY A 546 -42.81 -2.28 -5.77
CA GLY A 546 -44.21 -2.55 -5.45
C GLY A 546 -44.42 -3.74 -4.51
N LEU A 547 -43.63 -4.81 -4.67
CA LEU A 547 -43.62 -5.95 -3.74
C LEU A 547 -43.13 -5.52 -2.35
N HIS A 548 -42.13 -4.65 -2.30
CA HIS A 548 -41.60 -4.07 -1.08
C HIS A 548 -42.63 -3.22 -0.34
N ASP A 549 -43.33 -2.32 -1.06
CA ASP A 549 -44.42 -1.52 -0.48
C ASP A 549 -45.56 -2.38 0.05
N ALA A 550 -45.95 -3.43 -0.68
CA ALA A 550 -46.95 -4.40 -0.23
C ALA A 550 -46.49 -5.14 1.03
N TYR A 551 -45.20 -5.43 1.15
CA TYR A 551 -44.60 -6.03 2.33
C TYR A 551 -44.66 -5.09 3.55
N ILE A 552 -44.25 -3.83 3.38
CA ILE A 552 -44.33 -2.80 4.43
C ILE A 552 -45.77 -2.63 4.91
N ASN A 553 -46.72 -2.55 3.98
CA ASN A 553 -48.14 -2.39 4.31
C ASN A 553 -48.69 -3.58 5.12
N LYS A 554 -48.17 -4.78 4.89
CA LYS A 554 -48.64 -6.01 5.53
C LYS A 554 -47.96 -6.31 6.87
N PHE A 555 -46.66 -6.04 6.97
CA PHE A 555 -45.83 -6.45 8.12
C PHE A 555 -45.29 -5.27 8.93
N GLY A 556 -45.43 -4.04 8.45
CA GLY A 556 -44.93 -2.83 9.10
C GLY A 556 -43.45 -2.55 8.80
N LEU A 557 -43.07 -1.27 8.89
CA LEU A 557 -41.75 -0.75 8.52
C LEU A 557 -40.59 -1.35 9.34
N ASN A 558 -40.85 -1.77 10.58
CA ASN A 558 -39.82 -2.33 11.48
C ASN A 558 -39.28 -3.70 11.04
N ASN A 559 -39.94 -4.34 10.05
CA ASN A 559 -39.56 -5.66 9.53
C ASN A 559 -38.77 -5.57 8.22
N VAL A 560 -38.31 -4.37 7.84
CA VAL A 560 -37.53 -4.09 6.63
C VAL A 560 -36.13 -3.62 7.01
N THR A 561 -35.13 -4.05 6.24
CA THR A 561 -33.76 -3.57 6.38
C THR A 561 -33.57 -2.18 5.76
N PRO A 562 -32.87 -1.25 6.44
CA PRO A 562 -32.52 0.07 5.88
C PRO A 562 -31.73 -0.01 4.56
N ARG A 563 -30.99 -1.11 4.34
CA ARG A 563 -30.20 -1.36 3.14
C ARG A 563 -31.05 -1.39 1.88
N LEU A 564 -32.21 -2.06 1.95
CA LEU A 564 -33.11 -2.21 0.82
C LEU A 564 -33.78 -0.89 0.45
N GLU A 565 -34.21 -0.13 1.46
CA GLU A 565 -34.74 1.23 1.28
C GLU A 565 -33.72 2.15 0.60
N LEU A 566 -32.47 2.15 1.08
CA LEU A 566 -31.40 2.96 0.48
C LEU A 566 -31.14 2.58 -0.99
N ALA A 567 -31.22 1.29 -1.33
CA ALA A 567 -31.07 0.83 -2.71
C ALA A 567 -32.21 1.35 -3.60
N PHE A 568 -33.48 1.29 -3.15
CA PHE A 568 -34.61 1.84 -3.90
C PHE A 568 -34.54 3.36 -4.04
N ILE A 569 -34.10 4.08 -3.00
CA ILE A 569 -33.87 5.54 -3.09
C ILE A 569 -32.80 5.84 -4.13
N GLY A 570 -31.68 5.09 -4.13
CA GLY A 570 -30.63 5.21 -5.14
C GLY A 570 -31.15 4.95 -6.56
N PHE A 571 -32.04 3.96 -6.72
CA PHE A 571 -32.70 3.65 -7.98
C PHE A 571 -33.55 4.82 -8.47
N LEU A 572 -34.42 5.37 -7.62
CA LEU A 572 -35.27 6.50 -7.99
C LEU A 572 -34.44 7.75 -8.35
N GLN A 573 -33.38 8.03 -7.59
CA GLN A 573 -32.45 9.13 -7.90
C GLN A 573 -31.81 8.97 -9.28
N ARG A 574 -31.32 7.77 -9.59
CA ARG A 574 -30.71 7.46 -10.89
C ARG A 574 -31.73 7.50 -12.02
N PHE A 575 -32.92 6.92 -11.82
CA PHE A 575 -34.01 6.91 -12.79
C PHE A 575 -34.44 8.33 -13.17
N CYS A 576 -34.71 9.18 -12.16
CA CYS A 576 -35.06 10.58 -12.39
C CYS A 576 -33.98 11.31 -13.20
N LYS A 577 -32.71 11.11 -12.85
CA LYS A 577 -31.58 11.77 -13.52
C LYS A 577 -31.39 11.36 -14.98
N LEU A 578 -31.80 10.14 -15.36
CA LEU A 578 -31.58 9.62 -16.72
C LEU A 578 -32.79 9.78 -17.63
N TYR A 579 -34.01 9.67 -17.09
CA TYR A 579 -35.22 9.50 -17.90
C TYR A 579 -36.25 10.61 -17.72
N LEU A 580 -36.14 11.43 -16.67
CA LEU A 580 -37.13 12.47 -16.35
C LEU A 580 -36.56 13.88 -16.33
N LEU A 581 -35.25 14.03 -16.10
CA LEU A 581 -34.49 15.28 -16.07
C LEU A 581 -33.52 15.30 -17.25
#